data_AF-H5WP88-F1
#
_entry.id   AF-H5WP88-F1
#
_cell.length_a   1.000
_cell.length_b   1.000
_cell.length_c   1.000
_cell.angle_alpha   90.00
_cell.angle_beta   90.00
_cell.angle_gamma   90.00
#
_symmetry.space_group_name_H-M   'P 1'
#
loop_
_entity.id
_entity.type
_entity.pdbx_description
1 polymer ?
#
loop_
_entity_poly.entity_id
_entity_poly.type
_entity_poly.pdbx_seq_one_letter_code
_entity_poly.pdbx_strand_id
1 'polypeptide(L)'
;MTETPAAAANAAPAGWDCHVHVFDGRAPVHPGHYQPGHRPLQQIEDQAAAFGVGHLVLVQPSVYGSNNRLLLQALAARPGRHRGVVVADPAVTDAELQAWHALGVRGLRFNLVSPAGNHNNPQQDVMDLAPRLRALGWHVQWYAKPEHLAPLAAWQRACGLPFVLDHLAGLHAGLAQDDPAWQAAAALAANGAWLKLSGWYRLGAPQAPYGALLPTLRRAVALFGSRCVWGSDWPHTHFANDALPAYADQFGPVQAACASTHPATALARQAQALYGSGVAPA
;
A
#
# COMPACT_ATOMS: atom_id res chain seq x y z
N MET A 1 -12.41 -27.46 39.96
CA MET A 1 -12.65 -27.59 38.51
C MET A 1 -12.25 -26.28 37.87
N THR A 2 -11.03 -26.22 37.35
CA THR A 2 -10.48 -25.05 36.68
C THR A 2 -10.88 -25.14 35.21
N GLU A 3 -11.82 -24.30 34.78
CA GLU A 3 -12.13 -24.14 33.36
C GLU A 3 -10.94 -23.49 32.66
N THR A 4 -10.32 -24.26 31.77
CA THR A 4 -9.40 -23.74 30.75
C THR A 4 -10.21 -22.87 29.80
N PRO A 5 -9.84 -21.60 29.55
CA PRO A 5 -10.55 -20.80 28.55
C PRO A 5 -10.34 -21.44 27.18
N ALA A 6 -11.44 -21.74 26.50
CA ALA A 6 -11.43 -22.18 25.12
C ALA A 6 -10.65 -21.14 24.28
N ALA A 7 -9.58 -21.58 23.61
CA ALA A 7 -8.88 -20.77 22.65
C ALA A 7 -9.89 -20.21 21.62
N ALA A 8 -9.86 -18.89 21.38
CA ALA A 8 -10.68 -18.22 20.38
C ALA A 8 -10.35 -18.75 18.97
N ALA A 9 -10.96 -19.87 18.59
CA ALA A 9 -10.61 -20.64 17.39
C ALA A 9 -11.15 -20.04 16.07
N ASN A 10 -11.50 -18.75 16.02
CA ASN A 10 -12.07 -18.13 14.80
C ASN A 10 -11.71 -16.65 14.57
N ALA A 11 -10.70 -16.11 15.28
CA ALA A 11 -10.22 -14.77 14.97
C ALA A 11 -9.36 -14.79 13.69
N ALA A 12 -9.60 -13.86 12.76
CA ALA A 12 -8.73 -13.69 11.60
C ALA A 12 -7.28 -13.46 12.06
N PRO A 13 -6.28 -13.98 11.32
CA PRO A 13 -4.88 -13.74 11.68
C PRO A 13 -4.58 -12.24 11.78
N ALA A 14 -3.79 -11.84 12.77
CA ALA A 14 -3.53 -10.42 13.04
C ALA A 14 -2.62 -9.75 12.00
N GLY A 15 -2.00 -10.51 11.09
CA GLY A 15 -1.10 -9.98 10.06
C GLY A 15 -1.82 -9.12 9.03
N TRP A 16 -1.06 -8.20 8.44
CA TRP A 16 -1.51 -7.26 7.42
C TRP A 16 -0.67 -7.38 6.15
N ASP A 17 -1.33 -7.38 5.00
CA ASP A 17 -0.72 -7.07 3.70
C ASP A 17 -1.24 -5.72 3.23
N CYS A 18 -0.37 -4.72 3.20
CA CYS A 18 -0.75 -3.33 2.97
C CYS A 18 -0.71 -2.92 1.49
N HIS A 19 -0.52 -3.85 0.54
CA HIS A 19 -0.57 -3.52 -0.88
C HIS A 19 -0.94 -4.75 -1.73
N VAL A 20 -2.23 -4.88 -2.05
CA VAL A 20 -2.72 -5.90 -2.99
C VAL A 20 -3.74 -5.31 -3.96
N HIS A 21 -3.93 -5.98 -5.09
CA HIS A 21 -4.90 -5.58 -6.11
C HIS A 21 -5.89 -6.72 -6.40
N VAL A 22 -7.17 -6.37 -6.46
CA VAL A 22 -8.22 -7.26 -7.00
C VAL A 22 -8.39 -6.98 -8.49
N PHE A 23 -8.54 -8.03 -9.28
CA PHE A 23 -8.82 -7.91 -10.71
C PHE A 23 -9.98 -8.80 -11.14
N ASP A 24 -10.77 -8.27 -12.06
CA ASP A 24 -11.71 -9.04 -12.85
C ASP A 24 -11.29 -8.96 -14.32
N GLY A 25 -11.00 -10.14 -14.91
CA GLY A 25 -10.59 -10.25 -16.30
C GLY A 25 -11.67 -9.84 -17.31
N ARG A 26 -12.91 -9.59 -16.87
CA ARG A 26 -14.00 -9.07 -17.71
C ARG A 26 -14.30 -7.59 -17.48
N ALA A 27 -13.75 -6.99 -16.43
CA ALA A 27 -14.00 -5.58 -16.15
C ALA A 27 -13.36 -4.70 -17.24
N PRO A 28 -14.03 -3.62 -17.68
CA PRO A 28 -13.45 -2.65 -18.60
C PRO A 28 -12.18 -2.04 -18.02
N VAL A 29 -11.15 -1.92 -18.85
CA VAL A 29 -9.89 -1.25 -18.51
C VAL A 29 -9.82 0.13 -19.15
N HIS A 30 -9.02 1.01 -18.56
CA HIS A 30 -8.71 2.32 -19.11
C HIS A 30 -8.01 2.16 -20.48
N PRO A 31 -8.33 2.98 -21.49
CA PRO A 31 -7.67 2.93 -22.78
C PRO A 31 -6.14 2.96 -22.67
N GLY A 32 -5.47 2.11 -23.45
CA GLY A 32 -4.00 1.99 -23.45
C GLY A 32 -3.42 1.06 -22.36
N HIS A 33 -4.25 0.46 -21.51
CA HIS A 33 -3.80 -0.51 -20.50
C HIS A 33 -4.04 -1.97 -20.92
N TYR A 34 -3.32 -2.88 -20.28
CA TYR A 34 -3.47 -4.33 -20.46
C TYR A 34 -4.76 -4.85 -19.82
N GLN A 35 -5.29 -5.97 -20.34
CA GLN A 35 -6.37 -6.70 -19.68
C GLN A 35 -5.76 -7.63 -18.61
N PRO A 36 -6.09 -7.45 -17.32
CA PRO A 36 -5.55 -8.31 -16.27
C PRO A 36 -6.19 -9.70 -16.28
N GLY A 37 -5.48 -10.70 -15.75
CA GLY A 37 -6.10 -11.98 -15.41
C GLY A 37 -7.11 -11.84 -14.27
N HIS A 38 -8.11 -12.72 -14.21
CA HIS A 38 -9.07 -12.72 -13.10
C HIS A 38 -8.38 -13.14 -11.79
N ARG A 39 -8.47 -12.29 -10.78
CA ARG A 39 -7.74 -12.35 -9.50
C ARG A 39 -8.67 -11.82 -8.37
N PRO A 40 -9.66 -12.62 -7.95
CA PRO A 40 -10.70 -12.19 -7.02
C PRO A 40 -10.17 -12.11 -5.58
N LEU A 41 -10.86 -11.36 -4.72
CA LEU A 41 -10.49 -11.19 -3.31
C LEU A 41 -10.25 -12.53 -2.59
N GLN A 42 -11.13 -13.51 -2.79
CA GLN A 42 -11.03 -14.81 -2.14
C GLN A 42 -9.68 -15.49 -2.40
N GLN A 43 -9.16 -15.39 -3.63
CA GLN A 43 -7.86 -15.98 -3.97
C GLN A 43 -6.72 -15.34 -3.16
N ILE A 44 -6.81 -14.03 -2.91
CA ILE A 44 -5.83 -13.30 -2.09
C ILE A 44 -5.96 -13.74 -0.63
N GLU A 45 -7.18 -13.79 -0.12
CA GLU A 45 -7.47 -14.20 1.26
C GLU A 45 -6.91 -15.60 1.55
N ASP A 46 -7.13 -16.56 0.65
CA ASP A 46 -6.67 -17.94 0.80
C ASP A 46 -5.13 -18.03 0.83
N GLN A 47 -4.45 -17.30 -0.05
CA GLN A 47 -2.98 -17.25 -0.07
C GLN A 47 -2.43 -16.54 1.17
N ALA A 48 -2.99 -15.38 1.52
CA ALA A 48 -2.53 -14.57 2.65
C ALA A 48 -2.74 -15.28 4.00
N ALA A 49 -3.85 -16.00 4.17
CA ALA A 49 -4.17 -16.72 5.39
C ALA A 49 -3.13 -17.79 5.73
N ALA A 50 -2.57 -18.46 4.72
CA ALA A 50 -1.50 -19.45 4.88
C ALA A 50 -0.22 -18.86 5.52
N PHE A 51 -0.07 -17.54 5.49
CA PHE A 51 1.08 -16.81 6.06
C PHE A 51 0.70 -15.94 7.27
N GLY A 52 -0.44 -16.21 7.90
CA GLY A 52 -0.87 -15.49 9.10
C GLY A 52 -1.30 -14.04 8.83
N VAL A 53 -1.66 -13.72 7.58
CA VAL A 53 -2.24 -12.44 7.19
C VAL A 53 -3.77 -12.57 7.12
N GLY A 54 -4.49 -11.78 7.93
CA GLY A 54 -5.95 -11.75 7.95
C GLY A 54 -6.55 -10.44 7.44
N HIS A 55 -5.73 -9.41 7.28
CA HIS A 55 -6.13 -8.08 6.85
C HIS A 55 -5.39 -7.68 5.58
N LEU A 56 -6.11 -7.07 4.63
CA LEU A 56 -5.61 -6.62 3.34
C LEU A 56 -5.91 -5.15 3.17
N VAL A 57 -4.98 -4.42 2.55
CA VAL A 57 -5.23 -3.09 1.99
C VAL A 57 -5.34 -3.23 0.48
N LEU A 58 -6.57 -3.17 -0.01
CA LEU A 58 -6.88 -3.20 -1.43
C LEU A 58 -6.53 -1.84 -2.02
N VAL A 59 -5.63 -1.83 -2.99
CA VAL A 59 -5.16 -0.61 -3.66
C VAL A 59 -5.72 -0.60 -5.09
N GLN A 60 -6.30 0.51 -5.51
CA GLN A 60 -6.81 0.67 -6.86
C GLN A 60 -5.67 0.51 -7.89
N PRO A 61 -5.74 -0.48 -8.80
CA PRO A 61 -4.75 -0.67 -9.83
C PRO A 61 -4.98 0.33 -10.98
N SER A 62 -3.89 0.79 -11.61
CA SER A 62 -3.95 1.81 -12.66
C SER A 62 -4.81 1.41 -13.88
N VAL A 63 -4.90 0.12 -14.20
CA VAL A 63 -5.69 -0.38 -15.33
C VAL A 63 -7.17 -0.02 -15.26
N TYR A 64 -7.72 0.27 -14.07
CA TYR A 64 -9.12 0.68 -13.92
C TYR A 64 -9.29 2.19 -13.72
N GLY A 65 -8.21 2.98 -13.74
CA GLY A 65 -8.25 4.43 -13.50
C GLY A 65 -8.96 4.79 -12.19
N SER A 66 -9.87 5.75 -12.24
CA SER A 66 -10.72 6.18 -11.11
C SER A 66 -11.98 5.32 -10.91
N ASN A 67 -12.20 4.26 -11.70
CA ASN A 67 -13.31 3.35 -11.48
C ASN A 67 -13.00 2.37 -10.35
N ASN A 68 -13.32 2.77 -9.13
CA ASN A 68 -13.06 1.99 -7.91
C ASN A 68 -14.07 0.87 -7.65
N ARG A 69 -15.02 0.61 -8.56
CA ARG A 69 -16.17 -0.27 -8.30
C ARG A 69 -15.77 -1.65 -7.79
N LEU A 70 -14.78 -2.28 -8.43
CA LEU A 70 -14.34 -3.63 -8.05
C LEU A 70 -13.75 -3.66 -6.63
N LEU A 71 -12.92 -2.67 -6.30
CA LEU A 71 -12.35 -2.51 -4.95
C LEU A 71 -13.44 -2.30 -3.90
N LEU A 72 -14.39 -1.40 -4.18
CA LEU A 72 -15.49 -1.09 -3.25
C LEU A 72 -16.41 -2.29 -3.03
N GLN A 73 -16.70 -3.06 -4.08
CA GLN A 73 -17.46 -4.32 -3.96
C GLN A 73 -16.71 -5.36 -3.12
N ALA A 74 -15.39 -5.47 -3.30
CA ALA A 74 -14.56 -6.37 -2.49
C ALA A 74 -14.57 -5.99 -1.00
N LEU A 75 -14.53 -4.69 -0.68
CA LEU A 75 -14.66 -4.20 0.71
C LEU A 75 -16.05 -4.50 1.28
N ALA A 76 -17.11 -4.25 0.52
CA ALA A 76 -18.49 -4.51 0.95
C ALA A 76 -18.74 -6.01 1.24
N ALA A 77 -18.05 -6.91 0.53
CA ALA A 77 -18.15 -8.35 0.74
C ALA A 77 -17.44 -8.83 2.03
N ARG A 78 -16.61 -7.99 2.66
CA ARG A 78 -15.89 -8.28 3.91
C ARG A 78 -15.90 -7.07 4.87
N PRO A 79 -17.08 -6.64 5.36
CA PRO A 79 -17.21 -5.41 6.14
C PRO A 79 -16.25 -5.38 7.34
N GLY A 80 -15.51 -4.28 7.49
CA GLY A 80 -14.58 -4.05 8.61
C GLY A 80 -13.26 -4.84 8.56
N ARG A 81 -13.16 -5.92 7.77
CA ARG A 81 -11.97 -6.78 7.72
C ARG A 81 -10.79 -6.15 6.99
N HIS A 82 -11.06 -5.49 5.87
CA HIS A 82 -10.05 -4.95 4.97
C HIS A 82 -10.13 -3.42 4.89
N ARG A 83 -9.13 -2.79 4.26
CA ARG A 83 -9.13 -1.36 3.97
C ARG A 83 -8.88 -1.09 2.50
N GLY A 84 -9.30 0.08 2.04
CA GLY A 84 -9.13 0.50 0.65
C GLY A 84 -8.25 1.73 0.51
N VAL A 85 -7.53 1.81 -0.59
CA VAL A 85 -6.97 3.06 -1.12
C VAL A 85 -7.39 3.20 -2.57
N VAL A 86 -8.13 4.26 -2.85
CA VAL A 86 -8.84 4.48 -4.12
C VAL A 86 -8.19 5.58 -4.95
N VAL A 87 -8.54 5.67 -6.23
CA VAL A 87 -8.17 6.82 -7.09
C VAL A 87 -9.42 7.67 -7.27
N ALA A 88 -9.36 8.95 -6.92
CA ALA A 88 -10.50 9.85 -7.07
C ALA A 88 -10.47 10.57 -8.42
N ASP A 89 -11.63 10.67 -9.05
CA ASP A 89 -11.89 11.70 -10.06
C ASP A 89 -12.03 13.07 -9.36
N PRO A 90 -11.55 14.17 -9.93
CA PRO A 90 -11.67 15.48 -9.28
C PRO A 90 -13.08 16.03 -9.15
N ALA A 91 -14.05 15.47 -9.85
CA ALA A 91 -15.47 15.71 -9.60
C ALA A 91 -16.02 14.95 -8.38
N VAL A 92 -15.20 14.17 -7.65
CA VAL A 92 -15.63 13.40 -6.47
C VAL A 92 -16.30 14.32 -5.45
N THR A 93 -17.48 13.92 -5.01
CA THR A 93 -18.30 14.63 -4.03
C THR A 93 -17.98 14.20 -2.61
N ASP A 94 -18.32 15.02 -1.62
CA ASP A 94 -18.14 14.66 -0.21
C ASP A 94 -18.99 13.44 0.17
N ALA A 95 -20.18 13.32 -0.41
CA ALA A 95 -21.04 12.16 -0.22
C ALA A 95 -20.38 10.85 -0.70
N GLU A 96 -19.69 10.88 -1.85
CA GLU A 96 -18.93 9.72 -2.33
C GLU A 96 -17.76 9.39 -1.40
N LEU A 97 -17.00 10.39 -0.96
CA LEU A 97 -15.89 10.15 -0.03
C LEU A 97 -16.37 9.54 1.31
N GLN A 98 -17.50 10.02 1.84
CA GLN A 98 -18.11 9.46 3.05
C GLN A 98 -18.60 8.03 2.83
N ALA A 99 -19.24 7.74 1.69
CA ALA A 99 -19.66 6.40 1.33
C ALA A 99 -18.47 5.43 1.23
N TRP A 100 -17.36 5.88 0.63
CA TRP A 100 -16.12 5.10 0.56
C TRP A 100 -15.49 4.91 1.95
N HIS A 101 -15.53 5.93 2.81
CA HIS A 101 -15.04 5.83 4.19
C HIS A 101 -15.78 4.76 4.98
N ALA A 102 -17.11 4.73 4.87
CA ALA A 102 -17.98 3.76 5.51
C ALA A 102 -17.69 2.32 5.05
N LEU A 103 -17.32 2.14 3.77
CA LEU A 103 -16.88 0.84 3.24
C LEU A 103 -15.48 0.42 3.71
N GLY A 104 -14.69 1.33 4.31
CA GLY A 104 -13.34 1.03 4.81
C GLY A 104 -12.20 1.65 4.01
N VAL A 105 -12.48 2.58 3.09
CA VAL A 105 -11.41 3.35 2.42
C VAL A 105 -10.72 4.29 3.41
N ARG A 106 -9.39 4.38 3.35
CA ARG A 106 -8.56 5.19 4.26
C ARG A 106 -7.54 6.08 3.55
N GLY A 107 -7.55 6.13 2.22
CA GLY A 107 -6.65 7.00 1.50
C GLY A 107 -6.95 7.11 0.02
N LEU A 108 -6.32 8.10 -0.60
CA LEU A 108 -6.28 8.27 -2.05
C LEU A 108 -4.90 7.93 -2.61
N ARG A 109 -4.85 7.37 -3.82
CA ARG A 109 -3.60 7.05 -4.51
C ARG A 109 -3.32 8.02 -5.66
N PHE A 110 -2.08 8.47 -5.72
CA PHE A 110 -1.49 9.16 -6.86
C PHE A 110 -0.32 8.35 -7.39
N ASN A 111 -0.37 8.02 -8.68
CA ASN A 111 0.66 7.24 -9.35
C ASN A 111 1.42 8.10 -10.36
N LEU A 112 2.67 8.46 -10.02
CA LEU A 112 3.55 9.26 -10.85
C LEU A 112 4.42 8.42 -11.81
N VAL A 113 4.37 7.09 -11.71
CA VAL A 113 5.21 6.17 -12.50
C VAL A 113 4.44 5.62 -13.70
N SER A 114 3.18 5.28 -13.50
CA SER A 114 2.27 4.78 -14.53
C SER A 114 0.89 5.41 -14.35
N PRO A 115 0.77 6.75 -14.55
CA PRO A 115 -0.45 7.49 -14.27
C PRO A 115 -1.61 6.98 -15.14
N ALA A 116 -2.72 6.68 -14.47
CA ALA A 116 -3.99 6.36 -15.11
C ALA A 116 -5.11 6.75 -14.15
N GLY A 117 -6.04 7.59 -14.60
CA GLY A 117 -7.09 8.17 -13.77
C GLY A 117 -6.64 9.29 -12.81
N ASN A 118 -5.34 9.58 -12.69
CA ASN A 118 -4.85 10.81 -12.06
C ASN A 118 -4.80 11.94 -13.10
N HIS A 119 -5.07 13.19 -12.68
CA HIS A 119 -4.92 14.35 -13.54
C HIS A 119 -3.45 14.73 -13.75
N ASN A 120 -3.22 15.66 -14.69
CA ASN A 120 -1.89 16.13 -15.08
C ASN A 120 -1.21 17.02 -14.01
N ASN A 121 -1.91 17.43 -12.94
CA ASN A 121 -1.36 18.28 -11.89
C ASN A 121 -1.60 17.70 -10.48
N PRO A 122 -0.88 16.62 -10.11
CA PRO A 122 -1.05 15.95 -8.83
C PRO A 122 -0.74 16.85 -7.62
N GLN A 123 0.07 17.90 -7.79
CA GLN A 123 0.31 18.89 -6.73
C GLN A 123 -0.97 19.66 -6.40
N GLN A 124 -1.64 20.20 -7.41
CA GLN A 124 -2.86 20.98 -7.19
C GLN A 124 -3.97 20.08 -6.64
N ASP A 125 -4.13 18.89 -7.22
CA ASP A 125 -5.14 17.92 -6.79
C ASP A 125 -5.00 17.57 -5.29
N VAL A 126 -3.77 17.31 -4.81
CA VAL A 126 -3.56 16.97 -3.40
C VAL A 126 -3.83 18.16 -2.49
N MET A 127 -3.52 19.39 -2.92
CA MET A 127 -3.78 20.60 -2.13
C MET A 127 -5.28 20.86 -2.01
N ASP A 128 -6.03 20.72 -3.10
CA ASP A 128 -7.47 20.95 -3.15
C ASP A 128 -8.25 19.91 -2.32
N LEU A 129 -7.79 18.65 -2.35
CA LEU A 129 -8.42 17.56 -1.59
C LEU A 129 -8.00 17.55 -0.11
N ALA A 130 -6.93 18.23 0.27
CA ALA A 130 -6.36 18.11 1.62
C ALA A 130 -7.32 18.41 2.78
N PRO A 131 -8.17 19.46 2.74
CA PRO A 131 -9.13 19.70 3.80
C PRO A 131 -10.11 18.52 3.99
N ARG A 132 -10.57 17.95 2.88
CA ARG A 132 -11.55 16.84 2.84
C ARG A 132 -10.93 15.55 3.37
N LEU A 133 -9.69 15.25 2.94
CA LEU A 133 -8.94 14.08 3.40
C LEU A 133 -8.58 14.17 4.88
N ARG A 134 -8.21 15.35 5.37
CA ARG A 134 -7.92 15.57 6.79
C ARG A 134 -9.14 15.34 7.66
N ALA A 135 -10.31 15.82 7.24
CA ALA A 135 -11.57 15.61 7.96
C ALA A 135 -11.93 14.12 8.08
N LEU A 136 -11.57 13.30 7.09
CA LEU A 136 -11.77 11.85 7.08
C LEU A 136 -10.65 11.07 7.80
N GLY A 137 -9.57 11.73 8.21
CA GLY A 137 -8.36 11.07 8.71
C GLY A 137 -7.64 10.22 7.65
N TRP A 138 -7.78 10.56 6.37
CA TRP A 138 -7.20 9.79 5.26
C TRP A 138 -5.75 10.19 4.98
N HIS A 139 -4.99 9.24 4.44
CA HIS A 139 -3.64 9.46 3.93
C HIS A 139 -3.63 9.60 2.40
N VAL A 140 -2.49 10.06 1.88
CA VAL A 140 -2.19 10.06 0.44
C VAL A 140 -1.11 9.04 0.14
N GLN A 141 -1.40 8.10 -0.75
CA GLN A 141 -0.47 7.07 -1.19
C GLN A 141 0.19 7.47 -2.50
N TRP A 142 1.52 7.40 -2.56
CA TRP A 142 2.30 7.82 -3.72
C TRP A 142 3.08 6.64 -4.29
N TYR A 143 2.83 6.33 -5.56
CA TYR A 143 3.78 5.57 -6.36
C TYR A 143 4.69 6.54 -7.11
N ALA A 144 5.97 6.56 -6.73
CA ALA A 144 6.93 7.56 -7.14
C ALA A 144 8.30 6.93 -7.44
N LYS A 145 9.14 7.70 -8.13
CA LYS A 145 10.56 7.42 -8.37
C LYS A 145 11.43 8.35 -7.51
N PRO A 146 12.74 8.07 -7.34
CA PRO A 146 13.66 8.89 -6.57
C PRO A 146 13.59 10.41 -6.88
N GLU A 147 13.50 10.77 -8.16
CA GLU A 147 13.45 12.16 -8.62
C GLU A 147 12.19 12.93 -8.18
N HIS A 148 11.12 12.22 -7.80
CA HIS A 148 9.87 12.83 -7.33
C HIS A 148 9.89 13.14 -5.82
N LEU A 149 10.82 12.59 -5.05
CA LEU A 149 10.75 12.62 -3.58
C LEU A 149 10.92 14.03 -3.00
N ALA A 150 11.76 14.87 -3.61
CA ALA A 150 11.98 16.24 -3.12
C ALA A 150 10.71 17.11 -3.26
N PRO A 151 10.02 17.15 -4.42
CA PRO A 151 8.70 17.75 -4.54
C PRO A 151 7.68 17.20 -3.53
N LEU A 152 7.61 15.86 -3.38
CA LEU A 152 6.69 15.23 -2.43
C LEU A 152 6.92 15.67 -0.99
N ALA A 153 8.19 15.84 -0.56
CA ALA A 153 8.51 16.34 0.77
C ALA A 153 7.95 17.76 0.99
N ALA A 154 8.06 18.63 -0.02
CA ALA A 154 7.50 19.98 0.03
C ALA A 154 5.97 19.96 0.07
N TRP A 155 5.33 19.11 -0.75
CA TRP A 155 3.88 18.99 -0.81
C TRP A 155 3.30 18.43 0.49
N GLN A 156 3.94 17.40 1.08
CA GLN A 156 3.52 16.83 2.36
C GLN A 156 3.48 17.90 3.46
N ARG A 157 4.55 18.69 3.57
CA ARG A 157 4.64 19.77 4.54
C ARG A 157 3.56 20.84 4.33
N ALA A 158 3.27 21.19 3.08
CA ALA A 158 2.29 22.21 2.75
C ALA A 158 0.83 21.75 2.98
N CYS A 159 0.48 20.51 2.59
CA CYS A 159 -0.87 19.99 2.77
C CYS A 159 -1.14 19.45 4.19
N GLY A 160 -0.09 19.06 4.93
CA GLY A 160 -0.19 18.52 6.29
C GLY A 160 -0.87 17.15 6.38
N LEU A 161 -0.95 16.40 5.27
CA LEU A 161 -1.51 15.05 5.26
C LEU A 161 -0.44 13.99 5.52
N PRO A 162 -0.79 12.83 6.12
CA PRO A 162 0.08 11.67 6.12
C PRO A 162 0.31 11.18 4.70
N PHE A 163 1.58 11.00 4.31
CA PHE A 163 1.94 10.37 3.04
C PHE A 163 2.35 8.91 3.28
N VAL A 164 2.01 8.03 2.34
CA VAL A 164 2.43 6.62 2.30
C VAL A 164 3.13 6.39 0.98
N LEU A 165 4.41 6.02 1.02
CA LEU A 165 5.25 5.86 -0.17
C LEU A 165 5.26 4.38 -0.58
N ASP A 166 4.81 4.09 -1.79
CA ASP A 166 4.80 2.73 -2.36
C ASP A 166 6.22 2.24 -2.64
N HIS A 167 6.44 0.93 -2.49
CA HIS A 167 7.62 0.20 -2.98
C HIS A 167 8.96 0.90 -2.69
N LEU A 168 9.30 1.08 -1.41
CA LEU A 168 10.49 1.80 -0.95
C LEU A 168 10.64 3.21 -1.53
N ALA A 169 9.54 3.86 -1.91
CA ALA A 169 9.56 5.18 -2.55
C ALA A 169 10.38 5.21 -3.86
N GLY A 170 10.54 4.05 -4.52
CA GLY A 170 11.38 3.91 -5.71
C GLY A 170 12.88 3.82 -5.44
N LEU A 171 13.32 3.83 -4.17
CA LEU A 171 14.73 3.68 -3.80
C LEU A 171 15.19 2.27 -4.18
N HIS A 172 15.90 2.16 -5.31
CA HIS A 172 16.27 0.89 -5.93
C HIS A 172 17.68 0.42 -5.55
N ALA A 173 18.02 -0.82 -5.90
CA ALA A 173 19.31 -1.44 -5.57
C ALA A 173 20.53 -0.71 -6.15
N GLY A 174 20.40 -0.13 -7.34
CA GLY A 174 21.47 0.64 -8.00
C GLY A 174 21.62 2.11 -7.57
N LEU A 175 20.88 2.57 -6.54
CA LEU A 175 20.91 3.98 -6.13
C LEU A 175 22.21 4.27 -5.37
N ALA A 176 22.89 5.36 -5.73
CA ALA A 176 24.13 5.76 -5.06
C ALA A 176 23.90 6.11 -3.58
N GLN A 177 24.92 5.94 -2.74
CA GLN A 177 24.79 6.20 -1.30
C GLN A 177 24.63 7.70 -0.98
N ASP A 178 25.20 8.56 -1.81
CA ASP A 178 25.15 10.02 -1.74
C ASP A 178 24.04 10.63 -2.63
N ASP A 179 23.20 9.79 -3.24
CA ASP A 179 22.10 10.27 -4.09
C ASP A 179 21.17 11.23 -3.32
N PRO A 180 20.79 12.38 -3.91
CA PRO A 180 19.93 13.37 -3.26
C PRO A 180 18.55 12.81 -2.87
N ALA A 181 18.07 11.73 -3.49
CA ALA A 181 16.83 11.07 -3.11
C ALA A 181 16.84 10.56 -1.66
N TRP A 182 18.00 10.21 -1.10
CA TRP A 182 18.10 9.85 0.31
C TRP A 182 17.83 11.02 1.25
N GLN A 183 18.26 12.22 0.87
CA GLN A 183 17.97 13.44 1.65
C GLN A 183 16.48 13.79 1.55
N ALA A 184 15.89 13.64 0.36
CA ALA A 184 14.46 13.83 0.17
C ALA A 184 13.62 12.80 0.95
N ALA A 185 14.03 11.52 0.95
CA ALA A 185 13.41 10.48 1.76
C ALA A 185 13.51 10.78 3.26
N ALA A 186 14.64 11.35 3.72
CA ALA A 186 14.80 11.76 5.11
C ALA A 186 13.85 12.92 5.47
N ALA A 187 13.68 13.89 4.58
CA ALA A 187 12.71 14.97 4.76
C ALA A 187 11.26 14.45 4.83
N LEU A 188 10.89 13.51 3.95
CA LEU A 188 9.58 12.82 4.00
C LEU A 188 9.39 12.07 5.33
N ALA A 189 10.39 11.31 5.78
CA ALA A 189 10.34 10.58 7.04
C ALA A 189 10.20 11.53 8.25
N ALA A 190 10.91 12.67 8.23
CA ALA A 190 10.81 13.72 9.25
C ALA A 190 9.43 14.40 9.27
N ASN A 191 8.82 14.59 8.09
CA ASN A 191 7.45 15.07 7.95
C ASN A 191 6.38 14.03 8.34
N GLY A 192 6.79 12.81 8.76
CA GLY A 192 5.88 11.76 9.21
C GLY A 192 5.37 10.84 8.11
N ALA A 193 6.02 10.80 6.95
CA ALA A 193 5.66 9.85 5.90
C ALA A 193 5.89 8.40 6.35
N TRP A 194 5.08 7.51 5.77
CA TRP A 194 5.17 6.07 5.90
C TRP A 194 5.78 5.44 4.66
N LEU A 195 6.43 4.29 4.83
CA LEU A 195 7.08 3.55 3.76
C LEU A 195 6.49 2.14 3.62
N LYS A 196 6.09 1.76 2.41
CA LYS A 196 5.74 0.37 2.10
C LYS A 196 6.97 -0.43 1.70
N LEU A 197 7.26 -1.44 2.50
CA LEU A 197 8.25 -2.49 2.25
C LEU A 197 7.62 -3.51 1.30
N SER A 198 7.77 -3.29 -0.02
CA SER A 198 7.08 -4.08 -1.07
C SER A 198 7.76 -3.93 -2.45
N GLY A 199 7.37 -4.75 -3.42
CA GLY A 199 7.64 -4.51 -4.84
C GLY A 199 9.10 -4.68 -5.29
N TRP A 200 9.84 -5.61 -4.68
CA TRP A 200 11.30 -5.77 -4.84
C TRP A 200 11.77 -5.91 -6.30
N TYR A 201 11.03 -6.68 -7.10
CA TYR A 201 11.27 -6.89 -8.52
C TYR A 201 11.17 -5.62 -9.37
N ARG A 202 10.52 -4.56 -8.86
CA ARG A 202 10.45 -3.24 -9.50
C ARG A 202 11.67 -2.36 -9.19
N LEU A 203 12.53 -2.79 -8.27
CA LEU A 203 13.57 -1.97 -7.62
C LEU A 203 14.99 -2.48 -7.90
N GLY A 204 15.22 -3.06 -9.08
CA GLY A 204 16.54 -3.56 -9.48
C GLY A 204 16.94 -4.87 -8.79
N ALA A 205 15.99 -5.58 -8.19
CA ALA A 205 16.17 -6.94 -7.68
C ALA A 205 15.14 -7.87 -8.35
N PRO A 206 15.37 -8.31 -9.61
CA PRO A 206 14.33 -8.93 -10.44
C PRO A 206 13.85 -10.31 -9.95
N GLN A 207 14.64 -10.98 -9.09
CA GLN A 207 14.38 -12.36 -8.69
C GLN A 207 14.62 -12.59 -7.19
N ALA A 208 13.82 -13.48 -6.61
CA ALA A 208 14.00 -13.93 -5.23
C ALA A 208 15.39 -14.57 -5.04
N PRO A 209 16.03 -14.43 -3.86
CA PRO A 209 15.52 -13.82 -2.64
C PRO A 209 15.74 -12.30 -2.55
N TYR A 210 15.92 -11.61 -3.68
CA TYR A 210 16.01 -10.14 -3.76
C TYR A 210 17.20 -9.52 -3.00
N GLY A 211 18.29 -10.30 -2.83
CA GLY A 211 19.45 -9.92 -2.01
C GLY A 211 20.12 -8.60 -2.39
N ALA A 212 20.08 -8.23 -3.68
CA ALA A 212 20.64 -6.97 -4.19
C ALA A 212 20.01 -5.72 -3.55
N LEU A 213 18.76 -5.81 -3.08
CA LEU A 213 18.05 -4.68 -2.47
C LEU A 213 18.32 -4.53 -0.97
N LEU A 214 18.92 -5.53 -0.31
CA LEU A 214 19.07 -5.55 1.16
C LEU A 214 19.79 -4.31 1.74
N PRO A 215 20.88 -3.79 1.14
CA PRO A 215 21.53 -2.58 1.65
C PRO A 215 20.59 -1.36 1.63
N THR A 216 19.89 -1.15 0.51
CA THR A 216 18.91 -0.08 0.33
C THR A 216 17.74 -0.23 1.30
N LEU A 217 17.19 -1.44 1.42
CA LEU A 217 16.09 -1.75 2.32
C LEU A 217 16.46 -1.49 3.78
N ARG A 218 17.64 -1.92 4.25
CA ARG A 218 18.11 -1.66 5.63
C ARG A 218 18.22 -0.16 5.92
N ARG A 219 18.80 0.61 5.00
CA ARG A 219 18.91 2.06 5.14
C ARG A 219 17.53 2.73 5.20
N ALA A 220 16.62 2.33 4.32
CA ALA A 220 15.26 2.87 4.31
C ALA A 220 14.48 2.51 5.59
N VAL A 221 14.57 1.26 6.07
CA VAL A 221 13.95 0.85 7.34
C VAL A 221 14.52 1.63 8.53
N ALA A 222 15.83 1.85 8.58
CA ALA A 222 16.45 2.66 9.62
C ALA A 222 15.97 4.12 9.58
N LEU A 223 15.76 4.66 8.38
CA LEU A 223 15.33 6.04 8.17
C LEU A 223 13.86 6.29 8.56
N PHE A 224 12.96 5.38 8.20
CA PHE A 224 11.52 5.51 8.48
C PHE A 224 11.11 4.92 9.83
N GLY A 225 11.94 4.07 10.42
CA GLY A 225 11.76 3.52 11.76
C GLY A 225 10.43 2.78 11.91
N SER A 226 9.60 3.24 12.85
CA SER A 226 8.29 2.63 13.12
C SER A 226 7.20 2.98 12.11
N ARG A 227 7.48 3.83 11.11
CA ARG A 227 6.54 4.19 10.03
C ARG A 227 6.75 3.34 8.78
N CYS A 228 6.98 2.05 8.98
CA CYS A 228 7.07 1.06 7.91
C CYS A 228 5.84 0.15 7.94
N VAL A 229 5.37 -0.29 6.78
CA VAL A 229 4.38 -1.36 6.65
C VAL A 229 4.79 -2.29 5.52
N TRP A 230 4.42 -3.56 5.58
CA TRP A 230 4.72 -4.52 4.51
C TRP A 230 3.54 -4.68 3.55
N GLY A 231 3.83 -4.95 2.29
CA GLY A 231 2.85 -5.41 1.33
C GLY A 231 3.46 -6.35 0.29
N SER A 232 2.68 -7.29 -0.21
CA SER A 232 3.16 -8.26 -1.21
C SER A 232 3.23 -7.68 -2.63
N ASP A 233 2.44 -6.64 -2.93
CA ASP A 233 2.17 -6.18 -4.31
C ASP A 233 1.50 -7.26 -5.17
N TRP A 234 0.78 -8.20 -4.53
CA TRP A 234 0.01 -9.24 -5.23
C TRP A 234 -1.03 -8.59 -6.17
N PRO A 235 -1.22 -9.10 -7.40
CA PRO A 235 -0.72 -10.35 -7.98
C PRO A 235 0.57 -10.19 -8.79
N HIS A 236 1.42 -9.22 -8.47
CA HIS A 236 2.74 -9.05 -9.11
C HIS A 236 2.66 -8.79 -10.61
N THR A 237 1.87 -7.78 -11.00
CA THR A 237 1.55 -7.39 -12.39
C THR A 237 2.74 -7.05 -13.29
N HIS A 238 3.96 -7.09 -12.77
CA HIS A 238 5.20 -7.03 -13.55
C HIS A 238 5.47 -8.34 -14.32
N PHE A 239 4.95 -9.46 -13.83
CA PHE A 239 5.15 -10.78 -14.39
C PHE A 239 3.94 -11.23 -15.21
N ALA A 240 4.16 -12.20 -16.11
CA ALA A 240 3.09 -12.92 -16.78
C ALA A 240 2.27 -13.73 -15.76
N ASN A 241 0.99 -13.95 -16.05
CA ASN A 241 0.03 -14.57 -15.12
C ASN A 241 0.40 -15.98 -14.64
N ASP A 242 1.25 -16.69 -15.39
CA ASP A 242 1.74 -18.05 -15.16
C ASP A 242 3.17 -18.11 -14.59
N ALA A 243 3.82 -16.95 -14.41
CA ALA A 243 5.20 -16.84 -13.93
C ALA A 243 5.30 -15.91 -12.71
N LEU A 244 4.29 -15.94 -11.84
CA LEU A 244 4.24 -15.09 -10.65
C LEU A 244 5.22 -15.58 -9.57
N PRO A 245 5.94 -14.67 -8.88
CA PRO A 245 6.72 -15.05 -7.71
C PRO A 245 5.78 -15.53 -6.59
N ALA A 246 6.29 -16.37 -5.69
CA ALA A 246 5.49 -16.84 -4.57
C ALA A 246 5.18 -15.70 -3.59
N TYR A 247 3.97 -15.72 -3.02
CA TYR A 247 3.54 -14.76 -2.00
C TYR A 247 4.53 -14.72 -0.82
N ALA A 248 5.00 -15.89 -0.38
CA ALA A 248 5.96 -16.04 0.72
C ALA A 248 7.29 -15.32 0.46
N ASP A 249 7.77 -15.32 -0.79
CA ASP A 249 9.06 -14.76 -1.17
C ASP A 249 9.09 -13.23 -0.98
N GLN A 250 7.91 -12.59 -0.93
CA GLN A 250 7.81 -11.15 -0.75
C GLN A 250 8.08 -10.70 0.69
N PHE A 251 8.02 -11.60 1.69
CA PHE A 251 8.29 -11.25 3.09
C PHE A 251 9.75 -11.50 3.50
N GLY A 252 10.45 -12.43 2.85
CA GLY A 252 11.84 -12.80 3.16
C GLY A 252 12.81 -11.60 3.27
N PRO A 253 12.82 -10.64 2.33
CA PRO A 253 13.69 -9.46 2.42
C PRO A 253 13.45 -8.61 3.66
N VAL A 254 12.20 -8.52 4.13
CA VAL A 254 11.84 -7.77 5.32
C VAL A 254 12.42 -8.45 6.57
N GLN A 255 12.33 -9.77 6.66
CA GLN A 255 12.95 -10.54 7.76
C GLN A 255 14.46 -10.32 7.82
N ALA A 256 15.12 -10.23 6.66
CA ALA A 256 16.58 -10.04 6.59
C ALA A 256 17.04 -8.60 6.86
N ALA A 257 16.15 -7.61 6.76
CA ALA A 257 16.48 -6.19 6.87
C ALA A 257 16.00 -5.53 8.17
N CYS A 258 14.88 -5.96 8.75
CA CYS A 258 14.38 -5.41 10.00
C CYS A 258 15.21 -5.90 11.19
N ALA A 259 15.62 -4.97 12.07
CA ALA A 259 16.38 -5.30 13.28
C ALA A 259 15.53 -5.94 14.40
N SER A 260 14.21 -6.00 14.24
CA SER A 260 13.31 -6.62 15.22
C SER A 260 13.45 -8.15 15.20
N THR A 261 13.39 -8.78 16.36
CA THR A 261 13.29 -10.24 16.48
C THR A 261 11.96 -10.81 15.97
N HIS A 262 10.92 -9.96 15.87
CA HIS A 262 9.58 -10.34 15.39
C HIS A 262 9.04 -9.28 14.40
N PRO A 263 9.64 -9.15 13.21
CA PRO A 263 9.30 -8.10 12.25
C PRO A 263 7.85 -8.17 11.79
N ALA A 264 7.28 -9.37 11.64
CA ALA A 264 5.87 -9.56 11.27
C ALA A 264 4.92 -8.93 12.29
N THR A 265 5.13 -9.19 13.58
CA THR A 265 4.31 -8.62 14.66
C THR A 265 4.50 -7.11 14.77
N ALA A 266 5.73 -6.61 14.58
CA ALA A 266 5.99 -5.18 14.58
C ALA A 266 5.24 -4.48 13.43
N LEU A 267 5.35 -4.99 12.21
CA LEU A 267 4.71 -4.45 11.01
C LEU A 267 3.18 -4.56 11.07
N ALA A 268 2.64 -5.63 11.65
CA ALA A 268 1.20 -5.75 11.89
C ALA A 268 0.65 -4.66 12.82
N ARG A 269 1.38 -4.33 13.91
CA ARG A 269 1.01 -3.21 14.80
C ARG A 269 1.09 -1.86 14.09
N GLN A 270 2.11 -1.68 13.26
CA GLN A 270 2.32 -0.47 12.47
C GLN A 270 1.20 -0.29 11.43
N ALA A 271 0.81 -1.37 10.74
CA ALA A 271 -0.31 -1.39 9.82
C ALA A 271 -1.63 -1.10 10.54
N GLN A 272 -1.87 -1.70 11.71
CA GLN A 272 -3.04 -1.39 12.54
C GLN A 272 -3.08 0.10 12.94
N ALA A 273 -1.95 0.72 13.24
CA ALA A 273 -1.89 2.14 13.57
C ALA A 273 -2.22 3.03 12.35
N LEU A 274 -1.74 2.67 11.16
CA LEU A 274 -1.98 3.42 9.92
C LEU A 274 -3.40 3.24 9.36
N TYR A 275 -3.93 2.01 9.40
CA TYR A 275 -5.16 1.61 8.68
C TYR A 275 -6.33 1.24 9.60
N GLY A 276 -6.06 0.95 10.87
CA GLY A 276 -7.04 0.42 11.82
C GLY A 276 -7.94 1.46 12.47
N SER A 277 -7.53 2.73 12.53
CA SER A 277 -8.35 3.81 13.09
C SER A 277 -9.59 4.11 12.23
N GLY A 278 -10.74 4.30 12.89
CA GLY A 278 -11.99 4.77 12.25
C GLY A 278 -13.04 3.72 11.92
N VAL A 279 -12.99 2.50 12.47
CA VAL A 279 -14.19 1.64 12.52
C VAL A 279 -14.71 1.73 13.96
N ALA A 280 -15.73 2.55 14.18
CA ALA A 280 -16.58 2.30 15.34
C ALA A 280 -17.20 0.90 15.14
N PRO A 281 -17.11 -0.01 16.11
CA PRO A 281 -17.87 -1.25 16.02
C PRO A 281 -19.36 -0.87 15.92
N ALA A 282 -20.04 -1.44 14.93
CA ALA A 282 -21.49 -1.41 14.85
C ALA A 282 -22.10 -2.15 16.05
#